data_AF-A0A5Q4G020-F1
#
_entry.id   AF-A0A5Q4G020-F1
#
_cell.length_a   1.000
_cell.length_b   1.000
_cell.length_c   1.000
_cell.angle_alpha   90.00
_cell.angle_beta   90.00
_cell.angle_gamma   90.00
#
_symmetry.space_group_name_H-M   'P 1'
#
loop_
_entity.id
_entity.type
_entity.pdbx_description
1 polymer ?
#
loop_
_entity_poly.entity_id
_entity_poly.type
_entity_poly.pdbx_seq_one_letter_code
_entity_poly.pdbx_strand_id
1 'polypeptide(L)'
;MKRFAALTGVLALLMVGGMVWAMGEDHGPVEHGHVLVLGLQYDDEGNPSIRKCVDLANGRALRNNAHHDHLHTGRAGEAVAGAGHAVIPTAPLPRVPWSNCAELKAEFGLD
;
A
#
# COMPACT_ATOMS: atom_id res chain seq x y z
N MET A 1 -42.47 20.93 -15.24
CA MET A 1 -42.83 19.94 -14.19
C MET A 1 -42.23 18.59 -14.55
N LYS A 2 -41.61 17.92 -13.56
CA LYS A 2 -41.12 16.53 -13.57
C LYS A 2 -39.85 16.36 -14.44
N ARG A 3 -38.71 15.86 -13.95
CA ARG A 3 -38.54 14.72 -13.04
C ARG A 3 -37.30 14.90 -12.16
N PHE A 4 -37.52 15.11 -10.86
CA PHE A 4 -36.65 14.60 -9.81
C PHE A 4 -36.76 13.06 -9.78
N ALA A 5 -35.73 12.41 -9.24
CA ALA A 5 -35.61 10.98 -8.90
C ALA A 5 -35.11 10.05 -10.02
N ALA A 6 -33.80 9.80 -10.01
CA ALA A 6 -33.19 8.50 -10.31
C ALA A 6 -31.67 8.54 -10.03
N LEU A 7 -31.26 8.70 -8.77
CA LEU A 7 -29.85 8.60 -8.35
C LEU A 7 -29.76 7.87 -7.01
N THR A 8 -30.40 6.70 -6.95
CA THR A 8 -30.43 5.81 -5.78
C THR A 8 -30.43 4.36 -6.25
N GLY A 9 -29.41 3.98 -7.04
CA GLY A 9 -29.34 2.63 -7.63
C GLY A 9 -27.96 2.00 -7.77
N VAL A 10 -26.87 2.69 -7.43
CA VAL A 10 -25.50 2.16 -7.64
C VAL A 10 -24.87 1.56 -6.37
N LEU A 11 -25.48 1.77 -5.19
CA LEU A 11 -24.86 1.42 -3.90
C LEU A 11 -25.04 -0.05 -3.45
N ALA A 12 -25.72 -0.90 -4.21
CA ALA A 12 -26.10 -2.24 -3.74
C ALA A 12 -25.29 -3.41 -4.34
N LEU A 13 -24.38 -3.17 -5.28
CA LEU A 13 -23.68 -4.26 -6.01
C LEU A 13 -22.27 -4.59 -5.51
N LEU A 14 -21.86 -4.08 -4.34
CA LEU A 14 -20.51 -4.33 -3.76
C LEU A 14 -20.50 -5.34 -2.59
N MET A 15 -21.63 -5.96 -2.25
CA MET A 15 -21.78 -6.68 -0.97
C MET A 15 -21.78 -8.23 -1.02
N VAL A 16 -21.63 -8.91 -2.17
CA VAL A 16 -21.83 -10.39 -2.21
C VAL A 16 -20.79 -11.20 -3.04
N GLY A 17 -19.65 -10.62 -3.40
CA GLY A 17 -18.73 -11.27 -4.37
C GLY A 17 -17.44 -11.92 -3.84
N GLY A 18 -17.16 -11.91 -2.53
CA GLY A 18 -15.78 -12.10 -2.05
C GLY A 18 -15.44 -13.37 -1.26
N MET A 19 -16.42 -14.18 -0.84
CA MET A 19 -16.17 -15.37 -0.03
C MET A 19 -15.90 -16.60 -0.91
N VAL A 20 -14.83 -16.55 -1.71
CA VAL A 20 -14.18 -17.77 -2.17
C VAL A 20 -12.83 -17.81 -1.48
N TRP A 21 -12.80 -18.57 -0.38
CA TRP A 21 -11.59 -19.03 0.26
C TRP A 21 -10.83 -19.88 -0.76
N ALA A 22 -10.00 -19.23 -1.56
CA ALA A 22 -8.91 -19.91 -2.22
C ALA A 22 -7.99 -20.38 -1.10
N MET A 23 -8.03 -21.68 -0.81
CA MET A 23 -6.95 -22.39 -0.14
C MET A 23 -5.75 -22.35 -1.09
N GLY A 24 -5.10 -21.18 -1.16
CA GLY A 24 -3.86 -20.98 -1.86
C GLY A 24 -2.77 -21.66 -1.06
N GLU A 25 -1.98 -22.46 -1.75
CA GLU A 25 -0.74 -23.08 -1.29
C GLU A 25 0.04 -22.17 -0.33
N ASP A 26 0.54 -22.75 0.76
CA ASP A 26 1.44 -22.11 1.73
C ASP A 26 2.80 -21.84 1.05
N HIS A 27 2.80 -20.90 0.11
CA HIS A 27 4.01 -20.28 -0.40
C HIS A 27 4.54 -19.45 0.75
N GLY A 28 5.66 -19.87 1.34
CA GLY A 28 6.37 -19.07 2.35
C GLY A 28 6.53 -17.61 1.90
N PRO A 29 6.77 -16.67 2.83
CA PRO A 29 6.69 -15.23 2.55
C PRO A 29 7.46 -14.88 1.27
N VAL A 30 6.73 -14.37 0.27
CA VAL A 30 7.29 -13.98 -1.02
C VAL A 30 8.38 -12.94 -0.76
N GLU A 31 9.61 -13.20 -1.22
CA GLU A 31 10.69 -12.21 -1.11
C GLU A 31 10.30 -10.95 -1.90
N HIS A 32 10.29 -9.81 -1.21
CA HIS A 32 9.90 -8.51 -1.76
C HIS A 32 10.78 -7.40 -1.17
N GLY A 33 11.03 -6.36 -1.97
CA GLY A 33 11.73 -5.16 -1.51
C GLY A 33 10.85 -4.22 -0.70
N HIS A 34 11.43 -3.11 -0.25
CA HIS A 34 10.72 -2.05 0.47
C HIS A 34 11.22 -0.67 0.05
N VAL A 35 10.34 0.30 0.14
CA VAL A 35 10.68 1.72 0.10
C VAL A 35 10.31 2.37 1.43
N LEU A 36 11.10 3.35 1.86
CA LEU A 36 10.76 4.23 2.97
C LEU A 36 10.25 5.56 2.41
N VAL A 37 8.97 5.83 2.65
CA VAL A 37 8.32 7.11 2.36
C VAL A 37 8.35 7.98 3.61
N LEU A 38 8.80 9.22 3.45
CA LEU A 38 8.89 10.21 4.52
C LEU A 38 7.96 11.39 4.24
N GLY A 39 7.21 11.80 5.27
CA GLY A 39 6.28 12.93 5.19
C GLY A 39 5.09 12.63 4.29
N LEU A 40 4.54 11.41 4.38
CA LEU A 40 3.32 11.02 3.69
C LEU A 40 2.15 11.81 4.26
N GLN A 41 1.45 12.53 3.39
CA GLN A 41 0.22 13.25 3.71
C GLN A 41 -0.83 12.96 2.64
N TYR A 42 -2.09 13.10 2.99
CA TYR A 42 -3.21 13.00 2.07
C TYR A 42 -3.97 14.32 2.11
N ASP A 43 -4.34 14.84 0.94
CA ASP A 43 -5.25 15.99 0.85
C ASP A 43 -6.71 15.57 1.10
N ASP A 44 -7.63 16.53 1.04
CA ASP A 44 -9.06 16.30 1.30
C ASP A 44 -9.70 15.38 0.23
N GLU A 45 -9.09 15.29 -0.94
CA GLU A 45 -9.47 14.41 -2.04
C GLU A 45 -8.83 13.01 -1.95
N GLY A 46 -7.92 12.80 -0.99
CA GLY A 46 -7.22 11.54 -0.76
C GLY A 46 -6.00 11.33 -1.66
N ASN A 47 -5.50 12.36 -2.35
CA ASN A 47 -4.26 12.27 -3.12
C ASN A 47 -3.06 12.29 -2.17
N PRO A 48 -2.10 11.37 -2.35
CA PRO A 48 -0.89 11.37 -1.55
C PRO A 48 0.04 12.53 -1.93
N SER A 49 0.81 13.02 -0.97
CA SER A 49 2.03 13.79 -1.19
C SER A 49 3.14 13.24 -0.30
N ILE A 50 4.39 13.31 -0.76
CA ILE A 50 5.54 12.78 -0.03
C ILE A 50 6.69 13.79 -0.05
N ARG A 51 7.46 13.86 1.04
CA ARG A 51 8.66 14.70 1.10
C ARG A 51 9.88 14.00 0.51
N LYS A 52 10.01 12.70 0.76
CA LYS A 52 11.13 11.88 0.28
C LYS A 52 10.74 10.43 0.16
N CYS A 53 11.31 9.74 -0.82
CA CYS A 53 11.27 8.29 -0.95
C CYS A 53 12.71 7.75 -0.95
N VAL A 54 12.94 6.62 -0.29
CA VAL A 54 14.24 5.93 -0.23
C VAL A 54 14.05 4.45 -0.56
N ASP A 55 14.77 3.95 -1.57
CA ASP A 55 14.87 2.52 -1.84
C ASP A 55 15.66 1.85 -0.71
N LEU A 56 15.02 0.90 0.00
CA LEU A 56 15.70 0.15 1.06
C LEU A 56 16.44 -1.04 0.47
N ALA A 57 17.62 -1.33 1.03
CA ALA A 57 18.46 -2.47 0.63
C ALA A 57 18.67 -2.63 -0.89
N ASN A 58 18.63 -1.51 -1.64
CA ASN A 58 18.70 -1.48 -3.10
C ASN A 58 17.63 -2.37 -3.77
N GLY A 59 16.38 -2.31 -3.29
CA GLY A 59 15.24 -3.06 -3.86
C GLY A 59 15.25 -4.56 -3.55
N ARG A 60 16.16 -5.01 -2.69
CA ARG A 60 16.23 -6.41 -2.23
C ARG A 60 15.38 -6.60 -1.00
N ALA A 61 14.95 -7.84 -0.78
CA ALA A 61 14.30 -8.21 0.47
C ALA A 61 15.17 -7.85 1.68
N LEU A 62 14.55 -7.17 2.65
CA LEU A 62 15.13 -7.00 3.97
C LEU A 62 15.31 -8.40 4.56
N ARG A 63 16.56 -8.77 4.88
CA ARG A 63 16.83 -10.09 5.45
C ARG A 63 16.02 -10.24 6.73
N ASN A 64 15.30 -11.36 6.81
CA ASN A 64 14.43 -11.70 7.93
C ASN A 64 15.24 -11.88 9.21
N ASN A 65 15.49 -10.76 9.91
CA ASN A 65 15.57 -10.74 11.35
C ASN A 65 14.17 -10.37 11.86
N ALA A 66 13.83 -10.73 13.10
CA ALA A 66 12.53 -10.46 13.73
C ALA A 66 12.02 -9.00 13.56
N HIS A 67 12.91 -8.07 13.20
CA HIS A 67 12.60 -6.68 12.88
C HIS A 67 11.78 -6.47 11.60
N HIS A 68 11.79 -7.37 10.61
CA HIS A 68 10.99 -7.24 9.39
C HIS A 68 9.49 -7.35 9.68
N ASP A 69 9.06 -8.36 10.43
CA ASP A 69 7.66 -8.52 10.82
C ASP A 69 7.17 -7.34 11.68
N HIS A 70 8.06 -6.79 12.52
CA HIS A 70 7.76 -5.62 13.33
C HIS A 70 7.57 -4.31 12.54
N LEU A 71 8.09 -4.22 11.31
CA LEU A 71 7.82 -3.09 10.42
C LEU A 71 6.39 -3.16 9.85
N HIS A 72 5.86 -4.36 9.62
CA HIS A 72 4.51 -4.55 9.08
C HIS A 72 3.42 -4.55 10.13
N THR A 73 3.68 -5.18 11.28
CA THR A 73 2.64 -5.50 12.28
C THR A 73 3.05 -5.18 13.73
N GLY A 74 4.23 -4.59 13.94
CA GLY A 74 4.74 -4.28 15.28
C GLY A 74 4.82 -2.80 15.58
N ARG A 75 5.27 -2.49 16.82
CA ARG A 75 5.44 -1.12 17.32
C ARG A 75 6.36 -0.25 16.47
N ALA A 76 7.29 -0.86 15.72
CA ALA A 76 8.15 -0.12 14.82
C ALA A 76 7.36 0.45 13.63
N GLY A 77 6.50 -0.35 13.01
CA GLY A 77 5.57 0.11 11.97
C GLY A 77 4.63 1.21 12.48
N GLU A 78 4.05 1.01 13.66
CA GLU A 78 3.19 2.02 14.31
C GLU A 78 3.91 3.34 14.56
N ALA A 79 5.14 3.30 15.08
CA ALA A 79 5.94 4.49 15.34
C ALA A 79 6.32 5.23 14.05
N VAL A 80 6.64 4.50 12.98
CA VAL A 80 6.92 5.05 11.65
C VAL A 80 5.67 5.73 11.09
N ALA A 81 4.51 5.08 11.15
CA ALA A 81 3.23 5.64 10.72
C ALA A 81 2.85 6.89 11.53
N GLY A 82 2.98 6.84 12.86
CA GLY A 82 2.72 7.98 13.75
C GLY A 82 3.62 9.19 13.49
N ALA A 83 4.80 8.99 12.90
CA ALA A 83 5.70 10.06 12.45
C ALA A 83 5.38 10.58 11.03
N GLY A 84 4.28 10.14 10.40
CA GLY A 84 3.93 10.47 9.03
C GLY A 84 4.89 9.85 8.01
N HIS A 85 5.41 8.66 8.30
CA HIS A 85 6.32 7.91 7.44
C HIS A 85 5.70 6.53 7.15
N ALA A 86 6.16 5.85 6.11
CA ALA A 86 5.71 4.51 5.80
C ALA A 86 6.84 3.68 5.22
N VAL A 87 7.00 2.44 5.69
CA VAL A 87 7.78 1.42 4.99
C VAL A 87 6.79 0.60 4.17
N ILE A 88 6.88 0.69 2.85
CA ILE A 88 5.90 0.10 1.95
C ILE A 88 6.59 -1.03 1.19
N PRO A 89 6.03 -2.25 1.18
CA PRO A 89 6.60 -3.32 0.40
C PRO A 89 6.41 -3.07 -1.10
N THR A 90 7.34 -3.55 -1.92
CA THR A 90 7.34 -3.41 -3.38
C THR A 90 6.84 -4.68 -4.08
N ALA A 91 6.80 -4.68 -5.41
CA ALA A 91 6.66 -5.88 -6.23
C ALA A 91 7.60 -7.00 -5.75
N PRO A 92 7.20 -8.28 -5.87
CA PRO A 92 6.05 -8.79 -6.65
C PRO A 92 4.77 -8.98 -5.81
N LEU A 93 4.52 -8.17 -4.78
CA LEU A 93 3.28 -8.29 -4.01
C LEU A 93 2.02 -8.01 -4.83
N PRO A 94 0.89 -8.70 -4.54
CA PRO A 94 -0.38 -8.45 -5.22
C PRO A 94 -0.78 -6.97 -5.13
N ARG A 95 -1.15 -6.38 -6.27
CA ARG A 95 -1.58 -4.97 -6.39
C ARG A 95 -0.50 -3.93 -6.10
N VAL A 96 0.78 -4.34 -6.06
CA VAL A 96 1.94 -3.43 -5.98
C VAL A 96 2.71 -3.52 -7.30
N PRO A 97 2.39 -2.67 -8.30
CA PRO A 97 2.99 -2.77 -9.64
C PRO A 97 4.40 -2.14 -9.73
N TRP A 98 4.90 -1.57 -8.65
CA TRP A 98 6.15 -0.80 -8.61
C TRP A 98 7.21 -1.49 -7.74
N SER A 99 8.47 -1.35 -8.14
CA SER A 99 9.64 -2.05 -7.57
C SER A 99 10.60 -1.12 -6.83
N ASN A 100 10.43 0.19 -6.98
CA ASN A 100 11.33 1.21 -6.45
C ASN A 100 10.60 2.56 -6.31
N CYS A 101 11.29 3.54 -5.72
CA CYS A 101 10.78 4.88 -5.50
C CYS A 101 10.42 5.62 -6.79
N ALA A 102 11.15 5.44 -7.88
CA ALA A 102 10.85 6.11 -9.14
C ALA A 102 9.52 5.61 -9.73
N GLU A 103 9.31 4.30 -9.72
CA GLU A 103 8.07 3.67 -10.18
C GLU A 103 6.89 4.01 -9.26
N LEU A 104 7.09 4.02 -7.93
CA LEU A 104 6.05 4.47 -6.99
C LEU A 104 5.64 5.91 -7.29
N LYS A 105 6.60 6.81 -7.48
CA LYS A 105 6.29 8.21 -7.75
C LYS A 105 5.55 8.39 -9.07
N ALA A 106 5.95 7.66 -10.10
CA ALA A 106 5.27 7.68 -11.39
C ALA A 106 3.82 7.18 -11.28
N GLU A 107 3.56 6.11 -10.52
CA GLU A 107 2.22 5.56 -10.31
C GLU A 107 1.26 6.58 -9.67
N PHE A 108 1.75 7.38 -8.73
CA PHE A 108 0.93 8.34 -7.97
C PHE A 108 1.11 9.80 -8.37
N GLY A 109 1.91 10.10 -9.40
CA GLY A 109 2.21 11.48 -9.82
C GLY A 109 2.93 12.32 -8.76
N LEU A 110 3.90 11.74 -8.05
CA LEU A 110 4.59 12.32 -6.87
C LEU A 110 5.98 12.90 -7.17
N ASP A 111 6.19 13.39 -8.40
CA ASP A 111 7.47 13.99 -8.81
C ASP A 111 7.66 15.41 -8.28
#